data_AF-A0A0P1IB16-F1
#
_entry.id   AF-A0A0P1IB16-F1
#
_cell.length_a   1.000
_cell.length_b   1.000
_cell.length_c   1.000
_cell.angle_alpha   90.00
_cell.angle_beta   90.00
_cell.angle_gamma   90.00
#
_symmetry.space_group_name_H-M   'P 1'
#
loop_
_entity.id
_entity.type
_entity.pdbx_description
1 polymer ?
#
loop_
_entity_poly.entity_id
_entity_poly.type
_entity_poly.pdbx_seq_one_letter_code
_entity_poly.pdbx_strand_id
1 'polypeptide(L)'
;MPTLFHSPHSRSSRIISQLMLMGKLDQIDVVIVEVIKGDGSGNSDRNNAHPEGKVPFLVTDEGETIRESTAIMMYLDEVFGYPFGIQPGTAGRGSFLSWMSYYGGVLEPAMVAHFAELDNPVLNSNFRTMTEVHEQIVSGLGDRPYLVGDRLTIADIIMASAFQWAPHLAPDNAAVKAWLKRVADAQDGAGLEAFEAQSFEALKLRA
;
A
#
# COMPACT_ATOMS: atom_id res chain seq x y z
N MET A 1 12.97 -15.26 -10.30
CA MET A 1 11.65 -14.66 -10.10
C MET A 1 11.66 -14.02 -8.72
N PRO A 2 11.39 -12.71 -8.60
CA PRO A 2 11.49 -12.02 -7.32
C PRO A 2 10.53 -12.67 -6.31
N THR A 3 10.96 -12.77 -5.06
CA THR A 3 10.18 -13.38 -3.98
C THR A 3 9.53 -12.31 -3.13
N LEU A 4 8.20 -12.30 -3.05
CA LEU A 4 7.42 -11.43 -2.18
C LEU A 4 6.95 -12.21 -0.95
N PHE A 5 7.30 -11.74 0.24
CA PHE A 5 6.76 -12.26 1.48
C PHE A 5 5.46 -11.54 1.82
N HIS A 6 4.37 -12.30 1.92
CA HIS A 6 3.01 -11.82 2.12
C HIS A 6 2.40 -12.44 3.37
N SER A 7 1.69 -11.65 4.17
CA SER A 7 0.82 -12.17 5.22
C SER A 7 -0.64 -11.79 4.94
N PRO A 8 -1.60 -12.72 5.07
CA PRO A 8 -2.98 -12.45 4.72
C PRO A 8 -3.64 -11.36 5.55
N HIS A 9 -4.44 -10.53 4.87
CA HIS A 9 -5.10 -9.36 5.44
C HIS A 9 -4.13 -8.44 6.19
N SER A 10 -2.98 -8.18 5.56
CA SER A 10 -1.99 -7.26 6.07
C SER A 10 -1.70 -6.18 5.05
N ARG A 11 -0.79 -5.28 5.41
CA ARG A 11 -0.29 -4.26 4.49
C ARG A 11 0.35 -4.83 3.22
N SER A 12 0.73 -6.11 3.15
CA SER A 12 1.26 -6.68 1.90
C SER A 12 0.19 -6.93 0.82
N SER A 13 -1.10 -6.96 1.18
CA SER A 13 -2.22 -7.13 0.22
C SER A 13 -2.24 -6.08 -0.87
N ARG A 14 -1.76 -4.86 -0.60
CA ARG A 14 -1.66 -3.80 -1.61
C ARG A 14 -0.64 -4.10 -2.71
N ILE A 15 0.42 -4.86 -2.40
CA ILE A 15 1.43 -5.28 -3.38
C ILE A 15 0.82 -6.38 -4.28
N ILE A 16 0.10 -7.33 -3.67
CA ILE A 16 -0.67 -8.34 -4.42
C ILE A 16 -1.67 -7.67 -5.34
N SER A 17 -2.43 -6.69 -4.84
CA SER A 17 -3.40 -5.93 -5.63
C SER A 17 -2.75 -5.19 -6.81
N GLN A 18 -1.60 -4.55 -6.62
CA GLN A 18 -0.84 -3.94 -7.71
C GLN A 18 -0.40 -4.98 -8.75
N LEU A 19 0.15 -6.12 -8.31
CA LEU A 19 0.61 -7.17 -9.21
C LEU A 19 -0.54 -7.80 -10.01
N MET A 20 -1.71 -7.97 -9.40
CA MET A 20 -2.93 -8.40 -10.09
C MET A 20 -3.36 -7.36 -11.14
N LEU A 21 -3.41 -6.08 -10.76
CA LEU A 21 -3.76 -4.99 -11.67
C LEU A 21 -2.82 -4.91 -12.88
N MET A 22 -1.53 -5.22 -12.69
CA MET A 22 -0.53 -5.26 -13.75
C MET A 22 -0.58 -6.54 -14.59
N GLY A 23 -1.32 -7.57 -14.16
CA GLY A 23 -1.28 -8.91 -14.76
C GLY A 23 0.11 -9.54 -14.64
N LYS A 24 0.78 -9.35 -13.50
CA LYS A 24 2.16 -9.80 -13.22
C LYS A 24 2.32 -10.64 -11.97
N LEU A 25 1.22 -11.01 -11.30
CA LEU A 25 1.28 -11.83 -10.10
C LEU A 25 1.94 -13.20 -10.35
N ASP A 26 1.76 -13.77 -11.54
CA ASP A 26 2.39 -15.02 -11.98
C ASP A 26 3.89 -14.90 -12.27
N GLN A 27 4.45 -13.68 -12.22
CA GLN A 27 5.87 -13.38 -12.39
C GLN A 27 6.56 -13.05 -11.06
N ILE A 28 5.91 -13.36 -9.93
CA ILE A 28 6.43 -13.15 -8.58
C ILE A 28 6.21 -14.43 -7.78
N ASP A 29 7.24 -14.86 -7.05
CA ASP A 29 7.13 -15.98 -6.12
C ASP A 29 6.57 -15.45 -4.80
N VAL A 30 5.34 -15.83 -4.43
CA VAL A 30 4.70 -15.31 -3.22
C VAL A 30 4.83 -16.32 -2.10
N VAL A 31 5.67 -16.00 -1.11
CA VAL A 31 5.83 -16.80 0.10
C VAL A 31 4.87 -16.29 1.17
N ILE A 32 3.89 -17.12 1.52
CA ILE A 32 2.91 -16.80 2.56
C ILE A 32 3.56 -17.02 3.94
N VAL A 33 3.49 -16.02 4.81
CA VAL A 33 4.10 -16.05 6.15
C VAL A 33 3.16 -15.53 7.24
N GLU A 34 3.39 -15.97 8.47
CA GLU A 34 2.80 -15.35 9.66
C GLU A 34 3.59 -14.12 10.10
N VAL A 35 2.86 -13.13 10.65
CA VAL A 35 3.43 -11.96 11.32
C VAL A 35 2.62 -11.66 12.58
N ILE A 36 3.28 -11.03 13.56
CA ILE A 36 2.59 -10.46 14.72
C ILE A 36 1.85 -9.20 14.27
N LYS A 37 0.53 -9.20 14.39
CA LYS A 37 -0.37 -8.11 14.03
C LYS A 37 -0.42 -7.04 15.13
N GLY A 38 -1.03 -5.88 14.82
CA GLY A 38 -1.09 -4.75 15.75
C GLY A 38 -1.89 -5.03 17.03
N ASP A 39 -2.82 -5.98 16.99
CA ASP A 39 -3.59 -6.46 18.15
C ASP A 39 -2.87 -7.55 18.95
N GLY A 40 -1.63 -7.90 18.57
CA GLY A 40 -0.84 -8.97 19.19
C GLY A 40 -1.17 -10.38 18.71
N SER A 41 -2.13 -10.55 17.79
CA SER A 41 -2.42 -11.85 17.17
C SER A 41 -1.35 -12.27 16.16
N GLY A 42 -1.35 -13.56 15.77
CA GLY A 42 -0.37 -14.14 14.85
C GLY A 42 0.92 -14.59 15.53
N ASN A 43 1.88 -15.09 14.74
CA ASN A 43 3.14 -15.66 15.23
C ASN A 43 4.33 -15.11 14.43
N SER A 44 5.53 -15.29 14.98
CA SER A 44 6.75 -15.19 14.17
C SER A 44 6.87 -16.41 13.26
N ASP A 45 7.23 -16.20 12.00
CA ASP A 45 7.44 -17.28 11.03
C ASP A 45 8.93 -17.39 10.69
N ARG A 46 9.51 -18.57 10.88
CA ARG A 46 10.90 -18.87 10.50
C ARG A 46 11.16 -18.72 9.00
N ASN A 47 10.11 -18.79 8.18
CA ASN A 47 10.18 -18.63 6.74
C ASN A 47 10.06 -17.17 6.31
N ASN A 48 9.81 -16.22 7.23
CA ASN A 48 9.83 -14.81 6.91
C ASN A 48 11.28 -14.30 6.89
N ALA A 49 11.76 -13.93 5.69
CA ALA A 49 13.12 -13.41 5.51
C ALA A 49 13.30 -11.96 6.00
N HIS A 50 12.22 -11.23 6.30
CA HIS A 50 12.30 -9.86 6.79
C HIS A 50 12.93 -9.84 8.21
N PRO A 51 14.05 -9.13 8.45
CA PRO A 51 14.77 -9.16 9.73
C PRO A 51 13.93 -8.76 10.96
N GLU A 52 12.93 -7.91 10.77
CA GLU A 52 12.00 -7.47 11.83
C GLU A 52 10.68 -8.26 11.85
N GLY A 53 10.55 -9.33 11.06
CA GLY A 53 9.34 -10.15 10.99
C GLY A 53 8.10 -9.41 10.45
N LYS A 54 8.30 -8.47 9.52
CA LYS A 54 7.24 -7.64 8.91
C LYS A 54 7.00 -8.02 7.46
N VAL A 55 5.90 -7.52 6.91
CA VAL A 55 5.53 -7.60 5.49
C VAL A 55 4.92 -6.27 5.04
N PRO A 56 4.98 -5.91 3.75
CA PRO A 56 5.64 -6.65 2.65
C PRO A 56 7.17 -6.63 2.73
N PHE A 57 7.79 -7.65 2.15
CA PHE A 57 9.23 -7.74 1.94
C PHE A 57 9.49 -8.38 0.58
N LEU A 58 10.38 -7.78 -0.23
CA LEU A 58 10.72 -8.31 -1.54
C LEU A 58 12.20 -8.70 -1.56
N VAL A 59 12.50 -9.85 -2.16
CA VAL A 59 13.87 -10.28 -2.49
C VAL A 59 13.97 -10.42 -4.00
N THR A 60 14.91 -9.72 -4.63
CA THR A 60 15.14 -9.79 -6.08
C THR A 60 15.83 -11.09 -6.47
N ASP A 61 15.94 -11.34 -7.78
CA ASP A 61 16.64 -12.53 -8.31
C ASP A 61 18.12 -12.54 -7.95
N GLU A 62 18.72 -11.35 -7.82
CA GLU A 62 20.10 -11.13 -7.41
C GLU A 62 20.30 -11.19 -5.89
N GLY A 63 19.22 -11.37 -5.12
CA GLY A 63 19.24 -11.41 -3.66
C GLY A 63 19.22 -10.05 -2.98
N GLU A 64 18.93 -8.95 -3.71
CA GLU A 64 18.72 -7.64 -3.11
C GLU A 64 17.41 -7.62 -2.32
N THR A 65 17.40 -7.01 -1.14
CA THR A 65 16.22 -6.93 -0.28
C THR A 65 15.59 -5.56 -0.31
N ILE A 66 14.29 -5.48 -0.61
CA ILE A 66 13.54 -4.22 -0.65
C ILE A 66 12.48 -4.20 0.45
N ARG A 67 12.45 -3.09 1.17
CA ARG A 67 11.58 -2.81 2.32
C ARG A 67 10.73 -1.59 2.02
N GLU A 68 9.67 -1.38 2.80
CA GLU A 68 8.64 -0.36 2.60
C GLU A 68 7.74 -0.60 1.40
N SER A 69 6.43 -0.43 1.61
CA SER A 69 5.46 -0.70 0.55
C SER A 69 5.65 0.22 -0.64
N THR A 70 5.90 1.51 -0.42
CA THR A 70 6.07 2.49 -1.50
C THR A 70 7.30 2.18 -2.37
N ALA A 71 8.41 1.74 -1.77
CA ALA A 71 9.60 1.34 -2.50
C ALA A 71 9.39 0.04 -3.29
N ILE A 72 8.79 -0.98 -2.68
CA ILE A 72 8.44 -2.23 -3.37
C ILE A 72 7.51 -1.96 -4.56
N MET A 73 6.48 -1.13 -4.37
CA MET A 73 5.54 -0.79 -5.44
C MET A 73 6.23 -0.06 -6.61
N MET A 74 7.11 0.91 -6.30
CA MET A 74 7.88 1.62 -7.33
C MET A 74 8.85 0.71 -8.07
N TYR A 75 9.56 -0.17 -7.35
CA TYR A 75 10.50 -1.11 -7.93
C TYR A 75 9.79 -2.09 -8.88
N LEU A 76 8.68 -2.70 -8.45
CA LEU A 76 7.92 -3.62 -9.28
C LEU A 76 7.35 -2.92 -10.52
N ASP A 77 6.80 -1.71 -10.36
CA ASP A 77 6.30 -0.94 -11.49
C ASP A 77 7.42 -0.61 -12.50
N GLU A 78 8.62 -0.26 -12.03
CA GLU A 78 9.81 -0.04 -12.86
C GLU A 78 10.25 -1.29 -13.61
N VAL A 79 10.40 -2.42 -12.92
CA VAL A 79 10.80 -3.72 -13.50
C VAL A 79 9.85 -4.14 -14.62
N PHE A 80 8.56 -3.81 -14.49
CA PHE A 80 7.54 -4.13 -15.48
C PHE A 80 7.24 -2.99 -16.48
N GLY A 81 8.11 -1.98 -16.58
CA GLY A 81 8.07 -0.98 -17.65
C GLY A 81 7.18 0.25 -17.38
N TYR A 82 6.95 0.56 -16.11
CA TYR A 82 6.14 1.69 -15.64
C TYR A 82 4.68 1.73 -16.14
N PRO A 83 3.90 0.64 -16.00
CA PRO A 83 2.49 0.65 -16.41
C PRO A 83 1.64 1.66 -15.63
N PHE A 84 1.93 1.84 -14.33
CA PHE A 84 1.18 2.71 -13.42
C PHE A 84 2.05 3.74 -12.68
N GLY A 85 3.35 3.79 -12.94
CA GLY A 85 4.23 4.84 -12.44
C GLY A 85 4.44 5.98 -13.42
N ILE A 86 5.20 6.96 -12.95
CA ILE A 86 5.68 8.08 -13.76
C ILE A 86 7.19 7.92 -13.93
N GLN A 87 7.70 7.89 -15.15
CA GLN A 87 9.11 7.66 -15.42
C GLN A 87 10.00 8.82 -14.93
N PRO A 88 11.24 8.57 -14.52
CA PRO A 88 12.22 9.62 -14.26
C PRO A 88 12.35 10.59 -15.45
N GLY A 89 12.48 11.89 -15.17
CA GLY A 89 12.60 12.93 -16.19
C GLY A 89 11.29 13.33 -16.89
N THR A 90 10.16 12.68 -16.56
CA THR A 90 8.85 13.05 -17.13
C THR A 90 8.06 14.00 -16.23
N ALA A 91 7.18 14.79 -16.85
CA ALA A 91 6.30 15.72 -16.12
C ALA A 91 5.41 14.96 -15.13
N GLY A 92 5.21 15.53 -13.94
CA GLY A 92 4.45 14.89 -12.86
C GLY A 92 5.25 13.94 -11.98
N ARG A 93 6.51 13.60 -12.33
CA ARG A 93 7.36 12.72 -11.49
C ARG A 93 7.55 13.26 -10.08
N GLY A 94 7.73 14.57 -9.93
CA GLY A 94 7.85 15.22 -8.62
C GLY A 94 6.62 14.98 -7.76
N SER A 95 5.42 15.29 -8.27
CA SER A 95 4.15 15.07 -7.58
C SER A 95 3.91 13.59 -7.26
N PHE A 96 4.24 12.70 -8.18
CA PHE A 96 4.18 11.25 -7.96
C PHE A 96 5.04 10.82 -6.78
N LEU A 97 6.32 11.20 -6.76
CA LEU A 97 7.24 10.89 -5.68
C LEU A 97 6.77 11.49 -4.36
N SER A 98 6.24 12.73 -4.37
CA SER A 98 5.68 13.35 -3.18
C SER A 98 4.54 12.52 -2.58
N TRP A 99 3.60 12.00 -3.38
CA TRP A 99 2.52 11.14 -2.87
C TRP A 99 3.02 9.79 -2.37
N MET A 100 3.94 9.15 -3.10
CA MET A 100 4.55 7.90 -2.65
C MET A 100 5.25 8.09 -1.29
N SER A 101 5.99 9.18 -1.09
CA SER A 101 6.64 9.48 0.19
C SER A 101 5.65 9.92 1.27
N TYR A 102 4.60 10.67 0.91
CA TYR A 102 3.59 11.15 1.84
C TYR A 102 2.87 10.01 2.56
N TYR A 103 2.66 8.88 1.87
CA TYR A 103 2.04 7.71 2.45
C TYR A 103 2.73 7.25 3.75
N GLY A 104 4.01 6.90 3.68
CA GLY A 104 4.76 6.41 4.84
C GLY A 104 5.26 7.52 5.76
N GLY A 105 5.50 8.72 5.22
CA GLY A 105 6.04 9.85 5.99
C GLY A 105 4.99 10.67 6.75
N VAL A 106 3.71 10.60 6.36
CA VAL A 106 2.64 11.46 6.90
C VAL A 106 1.36 10.67 7.16
N LEU A 107 0.76 10.05 6.14
CA LEU A 107 -0.54 9.38 6.27
C LEU A 107 -0.48 8.23 7.30
N GLU A 108 0.50 7.34 7.22
CA GLU A 108 0.61 6.23 8.17
C GLU A 108 0.84 6.69 9.61
N PRO A 109 1.80 7.58 9.92
CA PRO A 109 1.98 8.11 11.26
C PRO A 109 0.73 8.83 11.81
N ALA A 110 0.08 9.69 11.01
CA ALA A 110 -1.15 10.39 11.41
C ALA A 110 -2.29 9.40 11.71
N MET A 111 -2.42 8.37 10.87
CA MET A 111 -3.42 7.31 11.05
C MET A 111 -3.15 6.47 12.30
N VAL A 112 -1.90 6.10 12.56
CA VAL A 112 -1.52 5.36 13.76
C VAL A 112 -1.74 6.20 15.02
N ALA A 113 -1.38 7.48 15.01
CA ALA A 113 -1.63 8.38 16.13
C ALA A 113 -3.14 8.52 16.41
N HIS A 114 -3.95 8.63 15.34
CA HIS A 114 -5.41 8.67 15.47
C HIS A 114 -5.98 7.39 16.10
N PHE A 115 -5.58 6.21 15.63
CA PHE A 115 -6.02 4.93 16.22
C PHE A 115 -5.55 4.71 17.65
N ALA A 116 -4.38 5.24 17.99
CA ALA A 116 -3.85 5.18 19.34
C ALA A 116 -4.43 6.27 20.26
N GLU A 117 -5.38 7.08 19.76
CA GLU A 117 -5.98 8.23 20.46
C GLU A 117 -4.92 9.20 21.01
N LEU A 118 -3.80 9.34 20.29
CA LEU A 118 -2.69 10.19 20.66
C LEU A 118 -2.87 11.60 20.09
N ASP A 119 -3.38 12.50 20.91
CA ASP A 119 -3.35 13.94 20.63
C ASP A 119 -2.11 14.58 21.27
N ASN A 120 -1.05 14.73 20.47
CA ASN A 120 0.21 15.29 20.92
C ASN A 120 0.70 16.39 19.95
N PRO A 121 0.96 17.62 20.41
CA PRO A 121 1.40 18.72 19.55
C PRO A 121 2.68 18.44 18.75
N VAL A 122 3.61 17.65 19.28
CA VAL A 122 4.83 17.26 18.57
C VAL A 122 4.49 16.28 17.45
N LEU A 123 3.63 15.29 17.70
CA LEU A 123 3.18 14.37 16.65
C LEU A 123 2.40 15.11 15.57
N ASN A 124 1.41 15.94 15.96
CA ASN A 124 0.58 16.69 15.04
C ASN A 124 1.41 17.66 14.17
N SER A 125 2.39 18.35 14.74
CA SER A 125 3.24 19.28 13.97
C SER A 125 4.20 18.58 13.00
N ASN A 126 4.69 17.38 13.33
CA ASN A 126 5.62 16.63 12.47
C ASN A 126 4.91 15.77 11.41
N PHE A 127 3.79 15.16 11.78
CA PHE A 127 3.11 14.14 10.97
C PHE A 127 1.72 14.52 10.50
N ARG A 128 1.18 15.67 10.92
CA ARG A 128 -0.20 16.11 10.67
C ARG A 128 -1.24 15.32 11.46
N THR A 129 -2.41 15.92 11.58
CA THR A 129 -3.65 15.25 12.01
C THR A 129 -4.35 14.59 10.83
N MET A 130 -5.28 13.66 11.10
CA MET A 130 -6.11 13.09 10.02
C MET A 130 -6.93 14.14 9.28
N THR A 131 -7.37 15.21 9.96
CA THR A 131 -8.06 16.35 9.32
C THR A 131 -7.17 17.03 8.26
N GLU A 132 -5.93 17.36 8.61
CA GLU A 132 -4.97 17.96 7.67
C GLU A 132 -4.61 17.00 6.52
N VAL A 133 -4.54 15.69 6.79
CA VAL A 133 -4.35 14.67 5.74
C VAL A 133 -5.53 14.66 4.77
N HIS A 134 -6.77 14.76 5.27
CA HIS A 134 -7.96 14.83 4.45
C HIS A 134 -7.96 16.08 3.56
N GLU A 135 -7.63 17.24 4.13
CA GLU A 135 -7.49 18.49 3.39
C GLU A 135 -6.41 18.38 2.30
N GLN A 136 -5.29 17.73 2.60
CA GLN A 136 -4.22 17.52 1.64
C GLN A 136 -4.65 16.63 0.48
N ILE A 137 -5.44 15.58 0.72
CA ILE A 137 -5.98 14.72 -0.35
C ILE A 137 -6.98 15.51 -1.22
N VAL A 138 -7.87 16.30 -0.61
CA VAL A 138 -8.84 17.14 -1.34
C VAL A 138 -8.12 18.16 -2.22
N SER A 139 -7.16 18.88 -1.66
CA SER A 139 -6.30 19.83 -2.39
C SER A 139 -5.49 19.13 -3.49
N GLY A 140 -4.97 17.95 -3.16
CA GLY A 140 -4.21 17.08 -4.04
C GLY A 140 -4.98 16.64 -5.28
N LEU A 141 -6.22 16.22 -5.12
CA LEU A 141 -7.10 15.88 -6.24
C LEU A 141 -7.44 17.13 -7.05
N GLY A 142 -7.86 18.22 -6.38
CA GLY A 142 -8.44 19.37 -7.07
C GLY A 142 -9.61 18.92 -7.95
N ASP A 143 -9.59 19.34 -9.22
CA ASP A 143 -10.60 18.94 -10.21
C ASP A 143 -10.21 17.68 -11.01
N ARG A 144 -9.08 17.03 -10.68
CA ARG A 144 -8.54 15.90 -11.44
C ARG A 144 -9.13 14.58 -10.97
N PRO A 145 -9.18 13.56 -11.84
CA PRO A 145 -9.60 12.24 -11.42
C PRO A 145 -8.55 11.59 -10.50
N TYR A 146 -7.26 11.73 -10.74
CA TYR A 146 -6.23 11.02 -9.96
C TYR A 146 -5.23 12.01 -9.34
N LEU A 147 -4.52 11.54 -8.31
CA LEU A 147 -3.57 12.37 -7.55
C LEU A 147 -2.44 12.93 -8.45
N VAL A 148 -2.13 12.21 -9.53
CA VAL A 148 -1.07 12.56 -10.48
C VAL A 148 -1.62 12.67 -11.92
N GLY A 149 -2.64 13.52 -12.10
CA GLY A 149 -3.19 13.83 -13.42
C GLY A 149 -4.44 13.00 -13.75
N ASP A 150 -4.53 12.59 -15.01
CA ASP A 150 -5.78 12.04 -15.56
C ASP A 150 -5.86 10.51 -15.59
N ARG A 151 -4.77 9.85 -15.20
CA ARG A 151 -4.63 8.38 -15.24
C ARG A 151 -4.29 7.82 -13.87
N LEU A 152 -4.80 6.62 -13.59
CA LEU A 152 -4.50 5.89 -12.37
C LEU A 152 -2.99 5.64 -12.26
N THR A 153 -2.45 5.86 -11.07
CA THR A 153 -1.06 5.53 -10.77
C THR A 153 -0.93 4.71 -9.49
N ILE A 154 0.25 4.14 -9.25
CA ILE A 154 0.52 3.47 -7.96
C ILE A 154 0.48 4.44 -6.76
N ALA A 155 0.58 5.75 -6.99
CA ALA A 155 0.34 6.76 -5.95
C ALA A 155 -1.13 6.79 -5.50
N ASP A 156 -2.07 6.56 -6.42
CA ASP A 156 -3.48 6.44 -6.07
C ASP A 156 -3.75 5.15 -5.30
N ILE A 157 -3.16 4.03 -5.76
CA ILE A 157 -3.32 2.70 -5.13
C ILE A 157 -2.83 2.73 -3.68
N ILE A 158 -1.62 3.24 -3.44
CA ILE A 158 -1.04 3.27 -2.09
C ILE A 158 -1.85 4.17 -1.16
N MET A 159 -2.24 5.37 -1.61
CA MET A 159 -3.01 6.31 -0.80
C MET A 159 -4.44 5.80 -0.52
N ALA A 160 -5.12 5.22 -1.51
CA ALA A 160 -6.45 4.65 -1.34
C ALA A 160 -6.44 3.41 -0.44
N SER A 161 -5.35 2.62 -0.45
CA SER A 161 -5.24 1.38 0.33
C SER A 161 -5.47 1.58 1.84
N ALA A 162 -5.10 2.76 2.36
CA ALA A 162 -5.30 3.10 3.76
C ALA A 162 -6.79 3.15 4.13
N PHE A 163 -7.62 3.71 3.24
CA PHE A 163 -9.06 3.84 3.42
C PHE A 163 -9.81 2.58 2.98
N GLN A 164 -9.24 1.74 2.13
CA GLN A 164 -9.78 0.41 1.87
C GLN A 164 -9.67 -0.49 3.11
N TRP A 165 -8.56 -0.37 3.85
CA TRP A 165 -8.37 -1.07 5.12
C TRP A 165 -9.17 -0.45 6.27
N ALA A 166 -9.25 0.88 6.35
CA ALA A 166 -10.05 1.61 7.35
C ALA A 166 -11.09 2.53 6.70
N PRO A 167 -12.21 2.00 6.17
CA PRO A 167 -13.21 2.80 5.44
C PRO A 167 -13.85 3.91 6.27
N HIS A 168 -13.95 3.73 7.58
CA HIS A 168 -14.51 4.73 8.50
C HIS A 168 -13.62 5.98 8.66
N LEU A 169 -12.35 5.92 8.26
CA LEU A 169 -11.45 7.07 8.23
C LEU A 169 -11.50 7.83 6.90
N ALA A 170 -12.24 7.36 5.89
CA ALA A 170 -12.31 8.05 4.62
C ALA A 170 -12.93 9.46 4.80
N PRO A 171 -12.35 10.52 4.19
CA PRO A 171 -12.92 11.86 4.24
C PRO A 171 -14.36 11.87 3.73
N ASP A 172 -15.26 12.56 4.44
CA ASP A 172 -16.60 12.84 3.95
C ASP A 172 -16.59 13.96 2.90
N ASN A 173 -16.03 13.66 1.73
CA ASN A 173 -15.90 14.58 0.61
C ASN A 173 -16.26 13.88 -0.70
N ALA A 174 -17.09 14.52 -1.53
CA ALA A 174 -17.60 13.92 -2.76
C ALA A 174 -16.49 13.56 -3.77
N ALA A 175 -15.48 14.42 -3.93
CA ALA A 175 -14.36 14.17 -4.85
C ALA A 175 -13.50 12.99 -4.36
N VAL A 176 -13.22 12.92 -3.05
CA VAL A 176 -12.47 11.82 -2.45
C VAL A 176 -13.23 10.50 -2.58
N LYS A 177 -14.54 10.47 -2.26
CA LYS A 177 -15.38 9.27 -2.42
C LYS A 177 -15.40 8.78 -3.87
N ALA A 178 -15.52 9.70 -4.82
CA ALA A 178 -15.47 9.37 -6.25
C ALA A 178 -14.09 8.83 -6.68
N TRP A 179 -13.01 9.39 -6.16
CA TRP A 179 -11.65 8.90 -6.39
C TRP A 179 -11.43 7.50 -5.79
N LEU A 180 -11.79 7.28 -4.53
CA LEU A 180 -11.70 5.96 -3.88
C LEU A 180 -12.49 4.91 -4.66
N LYS A 181 -13.70 5.25 -5.13
CA LYS A 181 -14.49 4.36 -5.97
C LYS A 181 -13.78 4.01 -7.27
N ARG A 182 -13.22 5.00 -7.99
CA ARG A 182 -12.49 4.75 -9.24
C ARG A 182 -11.24 3.90 -9.05
N VAL A 183 -10.53 4.07 -7.92
CA VAL A 183 -9.38 3.22 -7.61
C VAL A 183 -9.84 1.79 -7.32
N ALA A 184 -10.88 1.61 -6.51
CA ALA A 184 -11.44 0.30 -6.21
C ALA A 184 -12.00 -0.42 -7.44
N ASP A 185 -12.72 0.29 -8.33
CA ASP A 185 -13.27 -0.27 -9.57
C ASP A 185 -12.17 -0.73 -10.54
N ALA A 186 -10.98 -0.11 -10.48
CA ALA A 186 -9.85 -0.51 -11.32
C ALA A 186 -9.15 -1.76 -10.79
N GLN A 187 -9.22 -2.03 -9.49
CA GLN A 187 -8.59 -3.18 -8.85
C GLN A 187 -9.48 -4.42 -8.91
N ASP A 188 -8.88 -5.60 -8.94
CA ASP A 188 -9.61 -6.87 -8.80
C ASP A 188 -9.86 -7.19 -7.32
N GLY A 189 -10.86 -6.52 -6.72
CA GLY A 189 -11.19 -6.72 -5.31
C GLY A 189 -11.63 -8.15 -4.98
N ALA A 190 -12.41 -8.78 -5.87
CA ALA A 190 -12.89 -10.15 -5.68
C ALA A 190 -11.75 -11.17 -5.82
N GLY A 191 -10.87 -10.99 -6.80
CA GLY A 191 -9.66 -11.81 -6.96
C GLY A 191 -8.71 -11.67 -5.79
N LEU A 192 -8.52 -10.44 -5.27
CA LEU A 192 -7.74 -10.22 -4.06
C LEU A 192 -8.35 -10.94 -2.86
N GLU A 193 -9.65 -10.82 -2.62
CA GLU A 193 -10.32 -11.52 -1.50
C GLU A 193 -10.17 -13.04 -1.61
N ALA A 194 -10.31 -13.60 -2.81
CA ALA A 194 -10.09 -15.03 -3.04
C ALA A 194 -8.64 -15.45 -2.77
N PHE A 195 -7.66 -14.65 -3.19
CA PHE A 195 -6.24 -14.89 -2.93
C PHE A 195 -5.91 -14.84 -1.43
N GLU A 196 -6.48 -13.86 -0.72
CA GLU A 196 -6.31 -13.72 0.73
C GLU A 196 -6.89 -14.93 1.48
N ALA A 197 -8.10 -15.37 1.10
CA ALA A 197 -8.73 -16.55 1.69
C ALA A 197 -7.89 -17.81 1.47
N GLN A 198 -7.40 -18.04 0.25
CA GLN A 198 -6.53 -19.17 -0.06
C GLN A 198 -5.22 -19.12 0.74
N SER A 199 -4.61 -17.94 0.84
CA SER A 199 -3.37 -17.73 1.57
C SER A 199 -3.55 -17.98 3.07
N PHE A 200 -4.69 -17.57 3.63
CA PHE A 200 -5.03 -17.81 5.03
C PHE A 200 -5.23 -19.29 5.33
N GLU A 201 -5.92 -20.04 4.46
CA GLU A 201 -6.05 -21.49 4.60
C GLU A 201 -4.70 -22.21 4.46
N ALA A 202 -3.82 -21.75 3.57
CA ALA A 202 -2.48 -22.31 3.42
C ALA A 202 -1.62 -22.18 4.70
N LEU A 203 -1.78 -21.08 5.45
CA LEU A 203 -1.11 -20.92 6.75
C LEU A 203 -1.66 -21.89 7.80
N LYS A 204 -2.98 -22.09 7.87
CA LYS A 204 -3.58 -23.05 8.81
C LYS A 204 -3.09 -24.49 8.60
N LEU A 205 -2.84 -24.88 7.36
CA LEU A 205 -2.34 -26.21 7.02
C LEU A 205 -0.85 -26.42 7.36
N ARG A 206 -0.11 -25.34 7.65
CA ARG A 206 1.31 -25.37 8.04
C ARG A 206 1.53 -25.40 9.56
N ALA A 207 0.50 -25.07 10.34
CA ALA A 207 0.51 -25.04 11.81
C ALA A 207 0.33 -26.45 12.39
#